data_AF-A0A0C2NUG0-F1
#
_entry.id   AF-A0A0C2NUG0-F1
#
_cell.length_a   1.000
_cell.length_b   1.000
_cell.length_c   1.000
_cell.angle_alpha   90.00
_cell.angle_beta   90.00
_cell.angle_gamma   90.00
#
_symmetry.space_group_name_H-M   'P 1'
#
loop_
_entity.id
_entity.type
_entity.pdbx_description
1 polymer ?
#
loop_
_entity_poly.entity_id
_entity_poly.type
_entity_poly.pdbx_seq_one_letter_code
_entity_poly.pdbx_strand_id
1 'polypeptide(L)'
;MNVKDLFETQRIINKNLTLNSQLDDYKIQTRKYLEFNVKISELANETKCFKYLMDTNNFIDMQVVFKKYVSCLSQIITIGLDNNYSDITEIDVKPNDYCLSDQFLNLYIDINDLIISPSKDHYLTLFEDILSLAITLGFTQTELKNEFSKNTYEKVAL
;
A
#
# COMPACT_ATOMS: atom_id res chain seq x y z
N MET A 1 -5.87 -8.18 -12.72
CA MET A 1 -4.54 -7.53 -12.81
C MET A 1 -3.48 -8.57 -12.51
N ASN A 2 -2.48 -8.72 -13.37
CA ASN A 2 -1.31 -9.55 -13.07
C ASN A 2 -0.40 -8.80 -12.09
N VAL A 3 -0.21 -9.39 -10.89
CA VAL A 3 0.56 -8.80 -9.78
C VAL A 3 1.91 -9.49 -9.57
N LYS A 4 2.20 -10.56 -10.32
CA LYS A 4 3.46 -11.31 -10.22
C LYS A 4 4.67 -10.40 -10.45
N ASP A 5 4.61 -9.53 -11.46
CA ASP A 5 5.69 -8.61 -11.78
C ASP A 5 5.93 -7.57 -10.66
N LEU A 6 4.88 -7.18 -9.93
CA LEU A 6 5.00 -6.29 -8.78
C LEU A 6 5.75 -6.96 -7.63
N PHE A 7 5.39 -8.22 -7.31
CA PHE A 7 6.11 -9.01 -6.30
C PHE A 7 7.58 -9.20 -6.65
N GLU A 8 7.90 -9.53 -7.90
CA GLU A 8 9.29 -9.73 -8.33
C GLU A 8 10.10 -8.44 -8.32
N THR A 9 9.50 -7.33 -8.75
CA THR A 9 10.14 -6.01 -8.65
C THR A 9 10.39 -5.63 -7.19
N GLN A 10 9.40 -5.78 -6.32
CA GLN A 10 9.55 -5.49 -4.89
C GLN A 10 10.58 -6.40 -4.21
N ARG A 11 10.67 -7.66 -4.62
CA ARG A 11 11.69 -8.61 -4.12
C ARG A 11 13.11 -8.09 -4.41
N ILE A 12 13.34 -7.51 -5.58
CA ILE A 12 14.63 -6.90 -5.96
C ILE A 12 14.88 -5.64 -5.13
N ILE A 13 13.87 -4.78 -4.98
CA ILE A 13 13.96 -3.57 -4.16
C ILE A 13 14.34 -3.93 -2.72
N ASN A 14 13.60 -4.86 -2.10
CA ASN A 14 13.82 -5.26 -0.71
C ASN A 14 15.22 -5.85 -0.47
N LYS A 15 15.78 -6.58 -1.44
CA LYS A 15 17.16 -7.10 -1.38
C LYS A 15 18.23 -6.02 -1.37
N ASN A 16 17.93 -4.83 -1.92
CA ASN A 16 18.84 -3.70 -1.95
C ASN A 16 18.70 -2.78 -0.72
N LEU A 17 17.75 -3.06 0.18
CA LEU A 17 17.58 -2.33 1.43
C LEU A 17 18.51 -2.91 2.51
N THR A 18 19.16 -2.01 3.25
CA THR A 18 19.96 -2.39 4.42
C THR A 18 19.11 -2.26 5.66
N LEU A 19 18.85 -3.38 6.34
CA LEU A 19 18.15 -3.39 7.62
C LEU A 19 19.09 -2.97 8.77
N ASN A 20 18.55 -2.30 9.78
CA ASN A 20 19.27 -2.06 11.02
C ASN A 20 19.57 -3.37 11.76
N SER A 21 20.85 -3.74 11.81
CA SER A 21 21.35 -4.98 12.43
C SER A 21 21.15 -5.08 13.95
N GLN A 22 20.71 -4.00 14.61
CA GLN A 22 20.36 -4.00 16.04
C GLN A 22 18.91 -4.45 16.31
N LEU A 23 18.09 -4.56 15.27
CA LEU A 23 16.70 -4.99 15.39
C LEU A 23 16.61 -6.50 15.20
N ASP A 24 15.86 -7.14 16.09
CA ASP A 24 15.42 -8.53 15.90
C ASP A 24 14.24 -8.59 14.91
N ASP A 25 13.95 -9.80 14.43
CA ASP A 25 12.90 -10.04 13.44
C ASP A 25 11.53 -9.52 13.89
N TYR A 26 11.21 -9.64 15.19
CA TYR A 26 9.96 -9.13 15.77
C TYR A 26 9.86 -7.61 15.67
N LYS A 27 10.94 -6.88 16.01
CA LYS A 27 10.99 -5.42 15.87
C LYS A 27 10.91 -4.98 14.42
N ILE A 28 11.58 -5.68 13.51
CA ILE A 28 11.52 -5.39 12.08
C ILE A 28 10.08 -5.56 11.57
N GLN A 29 9.44 -6.69 11.91
CA GLN A 29 8.05 -6.95 11.51
C GLN A 29 7.10 -5.89 12.07
N THR A 30 7.24 -5.54 13.35
CA THR A 30 6.44 -4.48 13.99
C THR A 30 6.60 -3.14 13.26
N ARG A 31 7.82 -2.78 12.88
CA ARG A 31 8.09 -1.54 12.14
C ARG A 31 7.51 -1.54 10.74
N LYS A 32 7.53 -2.66 10.01
CA LYS A 32 6.93 -2.78 8.68
C LYS A 32 5.42 -2.56 8.72
N TYR A 33 4.72 -3.14 9.69
CA TYR A 33 3.28 -2.88 9.87
C TYR A 33 3.00 -1.42 10.27
N LEU A 34 3.83 -0.82 11.12
CA LEU A 34 3.71 0.59 11.47
C LEU A 34 3.97 1.50 10.26
N GLU A 35 5.02 1.22 9.48
CA GLU A 35 5.34 1.95 8.26
C GLU A 35 4.17 1.90 7.27
N PHE A 36 3.57 0.72 7.09
CA PHE A 36 2.39 0.59 6.25
C PHE A 36 1.22 1.47 6.72
N ASN A 37 0.93 1.49 8.03
CA ASN A 37 -0.06 2.41 8.63
C ASN A 37 0.28 3.89 8.38
N VAL A 38 1.56 4.25 8.47
CA VAL A 38 2.01 5.62 8.18
C VAL A 38 1.78 5.96 6.71
N LYS A 39 2.17 5.09 5.77
CA LYS A 39 2.05 5.35 4.33
C LYS A 39 0.60 5.43 3.86
N ILE A 40 -0.28 4.58 4.38
CA ILE A 40 -1.71 4.67 4.05
C ILE A 40 -2.35 5.94 4.66
N SER A 41 -1.93 6.36 5.86
CA SER A 41 -2.38 7.60 6.49
C SER A 41 -1.86 8.84 5.75
N GLU A 42 -0.62 8.81 5.26
CA GLU A 42 -0.05 9.86 4.42
C GLU A 42 -0.84 10.04 3.13
N LEU A 43 -1.27 8.93 2.52
CA LEU A 43 -2.12 8.91 1.33
C LEU A 43 -3.52 9.49 1.65
N ALA A 44 -4.18 9.00 2.69
CA ALA A 44 -5.49 9.51 3.12
C ALA A 44 -5.45 11.03 3.37
N ASN A 45 -4.41 11.50 4.07
CA ASN A 45 -4.21 12.92 4.34
C ASN A 45 -4.03 13.74 3.06
N GLU A 46 -3.32 13.22 2.06
CA GLU A 46 -3.10 13.92 0.78
C GLU A 46 -4.39 14.08 -0.01
N THR A 47 -5.28 13.08 0.03
CA THR A 47 -6.57 13.14 -0.67
C THR A 47 -7.56 14.10 -0.01
N LYS A 48 -7.31 14.50 1.24
CA LYS A 48 -8.18 15.36 2.06
C LYS A 48 -9.62 14.84 2.20
N CYS A 49 -9.88 13.57 1.90
CA CYS A 49 -11.24 13.01 1.90
C CYS A 49 -11.90 13.03 3.30
N PHE A 50 -11.09 13.09 4.36
CA PHE A 50 -11.54 13.21 5.74
C PHE A 50 -12.07 14.61 6.11
N LYS A 51 -11.81 15.66 5.30
CA LYS A 51 -12.25 17.02 5.61
C LYS A 51 -13.76 17.14 5.48
N TYR A 52 -14.43 17.41 6.61
CA TYR A 52 -15.89 17.63 6.66
C TYR A 52 -16.27 19.10 6.85
N LEU A 53 -15.31 19.97 7.19
CA LEU A 53 -15.53 21.41 7.35
C LEU A 53 -15.32 22.14 6.02
N MET A 54 -16.07 23.23 5.82
CA MET A 54 -15.87 24.10 4.66
C MET A 54 -14.48 24.73 4.72
N ASP A 55 -13.62 24.35 3.77
CA ASP A 55 -12.29 24.89 3.57
C ASP A 55 -12.17 25.39 2.12
N THR A 56 -11.77 26.64 1.95
CA THR A 56 -11.60 27.26 0.64
C THR A 56 -10.27 26.88 -0.02
N ASN A 57 -9.35 26.22 0.70
CA ASN A 57 -8.06 25.75 0.18
C ASN A 57 -7.98 24.21 0.10
N ASN A 58 -8.66 23.64 -0.90
CA ASN A 58 -8.70 22.21 -1.15
C ASN A 58 -7.87 21.76 -2.37
N PHE A 59 -6.75 22.43 -2.67
CA PHE A 59 -5.86 21.98 -3.75
C PHE A 59 -5.32 20.57 -3.45
N ILE A 60 -5.49 19.63 -4.37
CA ILE A 60 -4.98 18.26 -4.29
C ILE A 60 -4.02 18.07 -5.46
N ASP A 61 -2.75 17.76 -5.15
CA ASP A 61 -1.77 17.42 -6.17
C ASP A 61 -1.83 15.92 -6.45
N MET A 62 -2.47 15.54 -7.56
CA MET A 62 -2.62 14.14 -7.93
C MET A 62 -1.29 13.42 -8.19
N GLN A 63 -0.21 14.15 -8.52
CA GLN A 63 1.11 13.52 -8.65
C GLN A 63 1.66 13.12 -7.28
N VAL A 64 1.40 13.93 -6.24
CA VAL A 64 1.78 13.61 -4.86
C VAL A 64 0.93 12.47 -4.32
N VAL A 65 -0.40 12.48 -4.58
CA VAL A 65 -1.29 11.36 -4.23
C VAL A 65 -0.79 10.06 -4.87
N PHE A 66 -0.43 10.08 -6.15
CA PHE A 66 0.05 8.91 -6.87
C PHE A 66 1.34 8.34 -6.27
N LYS A 67 2.32 9.19 -5.95
CA LYS A 67 3.56 8.75 -5.28
C LYS A 67 3.29 8.11 -3.91
N LYS A 68 2.37 8.68 -3.13
CA LYS A 68 1.96 8.14 -1.83
C LYS A 68 1.23 6.81 -1.98
N TYR A 69 0.40 6.66 -3.01
CA TYR A 69 -0.24 5.39 -3.35
C TYR A 69 0.79 4.32 -3.69
N VAL A 70 1.77 4.63 -4.54
CA VAL A 70 2.84 3.68 -4.90
C VAL A 70 3.69 3.30 -3.67
N SER A 71 3.97 4.25 -2.78
CA SER A 71 4.65 3.98 -1.51
C SER A 71 3.83 3.02 -0.63
N CYS A 72 2.52 3.25 -0.48
CA CYS A 72 1.59 2.37 0.22
C CYS A 72 1.58 0.94 -0.39
N LEU A 73 1.49 0.85 -1.72
CA LEU A 73 1.50 -0.41 -2.46
C LEU A 73 2.81 -1.21 -2.26
N SER A 74 3.96 -0.52 -2.25
CA SER A 74 5.27 -1.12 -1.95
C SER A 74 5.32 -1.77 -0.56
N GLN A 75 4.71 -1.14 0.44
CA GLN A 75 4.71 -1.65 1.81
C GLN A 75 3.86 -2.92 1.95
N ILE A 76 2.65 -2.94 1.39
CA ILE A 76 1.81 -4.15 1.46
C ILE A 76 2.46 -5.32 0.71
N ILE A 77 3.07 -5.09 -0.46
CA ILE A 77 3.77 -6.15 -1.20
C ILE A 77 4.97 -6.67 -0.38
N THR A 78 5.68 -5.79 0.33
CA THR A 78 6.76 -6.18 1.23
C THR A 78 6.25 -7.09 2.36
N ILE A 79 5.12 -6.75 2.99
CA ILE A 79 4.47 -7.61 3.99
C ILE A 79 4.07 -8.95 3.35
N GLY A 80 3.53 -8.96 2.14
CA GLY A 80 3.18 -10.19 1.41
C GLY A 80 4.39 -11.09 1.13
N LEU A 81 5.52 -10.50 0.75
CA LEU A 81 6.78 -11.23 0.54
C LEU A 81 7.28 -11.88 1.84
N ASP A 82 7.31 -11.13 2.94
CA ASP A 82 7.77 -11.63 4.25
C ASP A 82 6.93 -12.80 4.76
N ASN A 83 5.62 -12.80 4.47
CA ASN A 83 4.69 -13.85 4.88
C ASN A 83 4.53 -14.98 3.84
N ASN A 84 5.35 -14.99 2.77
CA ASN A 84 5.32 -15.99 1.69
C ASN A 84 4.00 -16.06 0.89
N TYR A 85 3.32 -14.92 0.70
CA TYR A 85 2.08 -14.81 -0.08
C TYR A 85 2.31 -14.48 -1.56
N SER A 86 3.55 -14.57 -2.05
CA SER A 86 3.92 -14.23 -3.44
C SER A 86 3.46 -15.25 -4.49
N ASP A 87 2.75 -16.31 -4.08
CA ASP A 87 2.08 -17.24 -4.99
C ASP A 87 0.75 -16.68 -5.54
N ILE A 88 0.29 -15.53 -5.03
CA ILE A 88 -0.76 -14.72 -5.64
C ILE A 88 -0.23 -14.11 -6.94
N THR A 89 -0.81 -14.51 -8.08
CA THR A 89 -0.33 -14.11 -9.41
C THR A 89 -1.29 -13.18 -10.14
N GLU A 90 -2.58 -13.34 -9.89
CA GLU A 90 -3.64 -12.56 -10.50
C GLU A 90 -4.71 -12.21 -9.47
N ILE A 91 -5.21 -10.98 -9.57
CA ILE A 91 -6.27 -10.45 -8.71
C ILE A 91 -7.36 -9.85 -9.60
N ASP A 92 -8.61 -10.23 -9.36
CA ASP A 92 -9.77 -9.61 -9.99
C ASP A 92 -10.15 -8.34 -9.22
N VAL A 93 -9.54 -7.22 -9.59
CA VAL A 93 -9.75 -5.94 -8.91
C VAL A 93 -11.10 -5.38 -9.31
N LYS A 94 -12.04 -5.33 -8.36
CA LYS A 94 -13.37 -4.77 -8.56
C LYS A 94 -13.42 -3.33 -8.07
N PRO A 95 -14.05 -2.42 -8.84
CA PRO A 95 -14.33 -1.08 -8.35
C PRO A 95 -15.14 -1.13 -7.05
N ASN A 96 -14.89 -0.17 -6.18
CA ASN A 96 -15.67 0.02 -4.96
C ASN A 96 -16.62 1.21 -5.14
N ASP A 97 -17.89 1.03 -4.78
CA ASP A 97 -18.93 2.06 -4.86
C ASP A 97 -18.98 2.99 -3.63
N TYR A 98 -18.17 2.72 -2.60
CA TYR A 98 -18.08 3.55 -1.41
C TYR A 98 -17.35 4.87 -1.66
N CYS A 99 -17.65 5.88 -0.84
CA CYS A 99 -16.88 7.12 -0.90
C CYS A 99 -15.44 6.90 -0.43
N LEU A 100 -14.53 7.78 -0.84
CA LEU A 100 -13.09 7.60 -0.57
C LEU A 100 -12.77 7.49 0.93
N SER A 101 -13.51 8.18 1.78
CA SER A 101 -13.33 8.11 3.24
C SER A 101 -13.73 6.74 3.82
N ASP A 102 -14.80 6.15 3.33
CA ASP A 102 -15.23 4.81 3.73
C ASP A 102 -14.19 3.76 3.32
N GLN A 103 -13.60 3.90 2.12
CA GLN A 103 -12.55 3.01 1.65
C GLN A 103 -11.31 3.05 2.54
N PHE A 104 -10.84 4.25 2.95
CA PHE A 104 -9.74 4.34 3.91
C PHE A 104 -10.10 3.75 5.27
N LEU A 105 -11.31 3.96 5.77
CA LEU A 105 -11.76 3.35 7.03
C LEU A 105 -11.76 1.82 6.97
N ASN A 106 -12.27 1.23 5.88
CA ASN A 106 -12.22 -0.22 5.67
C ASN A 106 -10.78 -0.73 5.64
N LEU A 107 -9.90 -0.06 4.89
CA LEU A 107 -8.48 -0.41 4.85
C LEU A 107 -7.83 -0.41 6.24
N TYR A 108 -8.17 0.54 7.12
CA TYR A 108 -7.67 0.51 8.50
C TYR A 108 -8.19 -0.69 9.29
N ILE A 109 -9.42 -1.14 9.06
CA ILE A 109 -9.98 -2.34 9.69
C ILE A 109 -9.23 -3.57 9.19
N ASP A 110 -9.08 -3.72 7.88
CA ASP A 110 -8.39 -4.86 7.25
C ASP A 110 -6.92 -4.95 7.67
N ILE A 111 -6.24 -3.80 7.83
CA ILE A 111 -4.90 -3.72 8.40
C ILE A 111 -4.86 -4.32 9.81
N ASN A 112 -5.81 -3.94 10.66
CA ASN A 112 -5.86 -4.45 12.03
C ASN A 112 -6.19 -5.94 12.05
N ASP A 113 -7.10 -6.42 11.19
CA ASP A 113 -7.43 -7.83 11.08
C ASP A 113 -6.22 -8.66 10.63
N LEU A 114 -5.43 -8.16 9.66
CA LEU A 114 -4.18 -8.79 9.25
C LEU A 114 -3.13 -8.81 10.38
N ILE A 115 -3.02 -7.73 11.17
CA ILE A 115 -2.07 -7.66 12.29
C ILE A 115 -2.46 -8.62 13.42
N ILE A 116 -3.76 -8.66 13.78
CA ILE A 116 -4.28 -9.47 14.89
C ILE A 116 -4.36 -10.95 14.52
N SER A 117 -4.75 -11.26 13.29
CA SER A 117 -4.92 -12.62 12.79
C SER A 117 -4.24 -12.76 11.42
N PRO A 118 -2.89 -12.88 11.38
CA PRO A 118 -2.18 -12.97 10.11
C PRO A 118 -2.60 -14.20 9.31
N SER A 119 -3.16 -13.98 8.13
CA SER A 119 -3.54 -15.04 7.20
C SER A 119 -3.42 -14.56 5.77
N LYS A 120 -3.28 -15.51 4.84
CA LYS A 120 -3.26 -15.22 3.41
C LYS A 120 -4.58 -14.61 2.94
N ASP A 121 -5.70 -15.03 3.52
CA ASP A 121 -7.03 -14.52 3.16
C ASP A 121 -7.20 -13.06 3.59
N HIS A 122 -6.82 -12.69 4.84
CA HIS A 122 -6.83 -11.29 5.27
C HIS A 122 -5.87 -10.43 4.44
N TYR A 123 -4.70 -10.98 4.09
CA TYR A 123 -3.78 -10.28 3.19
C TYR A 123 -4.40 -10.06 1.81
N LEU A 124 -5.06 -11.07 1.25
CA LEU A 124 -5.67 -10.99 -0.07
C LEU A 124 -6.79 -9.94 -0.09
N THR A 125 -7.67 -9.93 0.91
CA THR A 125 -8.71 -8.90 1.06
C THR A 125 -8.11 -7.50 1.09
N LEU A 126 -7.15 -7.27 1.99
CA LEU A 126 -6.48 -5.98 2.11
C LEU A 126 -5.76 -5.55 0.82
N PHE A 127 -5.10 -6.50 0.15
CA PHE A 127 -4.40 -6.23 -1.10
C PHE A 127 -5.36 -5.93 -2.25
N GLU A 128 -6.50 -6.63 -2.32
CA GLU A 128 -7.60 -6.32 -3.25
C GLU A 128 -8.14 -4.91 -3.04
N ASP A 129 -8.39 -4.51 -1.80
CA ASP A 129 -8.91 -3.18 -1.49
C ASP A 129 -7.91 -2.06 -1.78
N ILE A 130 -6.61 -2.29 -1.58
CA ILE A 130 -5.56 -1.33 -2.00
C ILE A 130 -5.52 -1.19 -3.53
N LEU A 131 -5.68 -2.28 -4.27
CA LEU A 131 -5.73 -2.21 -5.74
C LEU A 131 -7.02 -1.54 -6.22
N SER A 132 -8.14 -1.77 -5.52
CA SER A 132 -9.42 -1.11 -5.80
C SER A 132 -9.33 0.40 -5.55
N LEU A 133 -8.62 0.82 -4.49
CA LEU A 133 -8.37 2.23 -4.17
C LEU A 133 -7.66 2.97 -5.32
N ALA A 134 -6.75 2.32 -6.07
CA ALA A 134 -6.13 2.94 -7.24
C ALA A 134 -7.16 3.32 -8.30
N ILE A 135 -8.17 2.48 -8.52
CA ILE A 135 -9.26 2.74 -9.48
C ILE A 135 -10.04 3.97 -9.02
N THR A 136 -10.41 4.06 -7.75
CA THR A 136 -11.13 5.21 -7.19
C THR A 136 -10.31 6.50 -7.27
N LEU A 137 -9.00 6.43 -7.10
CA LEU A 137 -8.09 7.57 -7.24
C LEU A 137 -7.79 7.94 -8.70
N GLY A 138 -8.31 7.19 -9.67
CA GLY A 138 -8.16 7.45 -11.10
C GLY A 138 -6.81 7.02 -11.68
N PHE A 139 -6.10 6.12 -11.01
CA PHE A 139 -4.80 5.61 -11.46
C PHE A 139 -4.97 4.39 -12.37
N THR A 140 -4.23 4.38 -13.47
CA THR A 140 -4.24 3.26 -14.41
C THR A 140 -3.20 2.20 -14.05
N GLN A 141 -3.47 0.95 -14.42
CA GLN A 141 -2.48 -0.14 -14.26
C GLN A 141 -1.17 0.15 -15.01
N THR A 142 -1.24 0.83 -16.16
CA THR A 142 -0.06 1.21 -16.95
C THR A 142 0.81 2.22 -16.20
N GLU A 143 0.21 3.24 -15.59
CA GLU A 143 0.95 4.20 -14.75
C GLU A 143 1.61 3.50 -13.57
N LEU A 144 0.88 2.62 -12.88
CA LEU A 144 1.41 1.87 -11.73
C LEU A 144 2.60 1.00 -12.13
N LYS A 145 2.48 0.21 -13.20
CA LYS A 145 3.57 -0.63 -13.70
C LYS A 145 4.79 0.20 -14.10
N ASN A 146 4.58 1.30 -14.81
CA ASN A 146 5.65 2.20 -15.24
C ASN A 146 6.38 2.80 -14.04
N GLU A 147 5.65 3.24 -13.02
CA GLU A 147 6.24 3.80 -11.80
C GLU A 147 7.03 2.71 -11.07
N PHE A 148 6.40 1.57 -10.71
CA PHE A 148 7.06 0.45 -10.02
C PHE A 148 8.36 0.00 -10.70
N SER A 149 8.38 -0.05 -12.04
CA SER A 149 9.56 -0.48 -12.81
C SER A 149 10.78 0.44 -12.72
N LYS A 150 10.61 1.71 -12.30
CA LYS A 150 11.71 2.68 -12.18
C LYS A 150 12.62 2.40 -10.98
N ASN A 151 12.26 1.47 -10.08
CA ASN A 151 12.99 1.16 -8.85
C ASN A 151 13.28 2.39 -7.97
N THR A 152 12.53 3.47 -8.12
CA THR A 152 12.72 4.73 -7.41
C THR A 152 11.67 4.89 -6.34
N TYR A 153 11.86 4.28 -5.18
CA TYR A 153 11.01 4.59 -4.01
C TYR A 153 11.86 4.84 -2.77
N GLU A 154 11.31 5.72 -1.93
CA GLU A 154 11.97 6.35 -0.80
C GLU A 154 12.71 5.32 0.05
N LYS A 155 13.99 5.61 0.34
CA LYS A 155 14.75 4.94 1.37
C LYS A 155 14.10 5.24 2.73
N VAL A 156 12.94 4.66 3.00
CA VAL A 156 12.44 4.64 4.37
C VAL A 156 13.29 3.60 5.08
N ALA A 157 13.92 4.05 6.16
CA ALA A 157 14.87 3.26 6.92
C ALA A 157 14.14 2.06 7.54
N LEU A 158 14.53 0.85 7.15
CA LEU A 158 14.28 -0.36 7.92
C LEU A 158 15.36 -0.53 9.00
#